data_AF-A0A2Z6R324-F1
#
_entry.id   AF-A0A2Z6R324-F1
#
_cell.length_a   1.000
_cell.length_b   1.000
_cell.length_c   1.000
_cell.angle_alpha   90.00
_cell.angle_beta   90.00
_cell.angle_gamma   90.00
#
_symmetry.space_group_name_H-M   'P 1'
#
loop_
_entity.id
_entity.type
_entity.pdbx_description
1 polymer ?
#
loop_
_entity_poly.entity_id
_entity_poly.type
_entity_poly.pdbx_seq_one_letter_code
_entity_poly.pdbx_strand_id
1 'polypeptide(L)'
;MSSETLRQQFNEYAEHILRMYYDSQVITSFLHNIECLKIRLLEKIQSLNDVTISFPIKRFVKKLQTGGRPKFIINFKAIRLLREQEFSWIKIDEIFEVSASTIKRLRQEHNIEDPIQPYSSLLDDNLDVVVRRLKQENPFSGIRILMGTLKSEDVRITRQRLQNSIRRVDAFRNISRAIRTITRRVYKVAGPNALWHIDGNHKLIRWKFVIHAGIDGYSRMITYIHCSGNNKSQTVFQYFRKGTYEFGIPSRIRADKEEIEKWKLTWNKHKITTEGNLSPEQLYTAGMMTCGNRGIEDPNINLNEYGIDFNGPIPTKNSDNIVIVDEPRNILTQQQMILLQS
;
A
#
# COMPACT_ATOMS: atom_id res chain seq x y z
N MET A 1 53.93 -22.28 27.27
CA MET A 1 53.26 -22.00 25.98
C MET A 1 53.52 -20.56 25.61
N SER A 2 53.98 -20.27 24.39
CA SER A 2 54.23 -18.90 23.96
C SER A 2 52.89 -18.16 23.77
N SER A 3 52.87 -16.85 24.00
CA SER A 3 51.70 -15.98 23.75
C SER A 3 51.14 -16.17 22.32
N GLU A 4 52.02 -16.50 21.39
CA GLU A 4 51.73 -16.78 19.99
C GLU A 4 50.97 -18.10 19.80
N THR A 5 51.32 -19.17 20.54
CA THR A 5 50.60 -20.45 20.47
C THR A 5 49.19 -20.34 21.05
N LEU A 6 49.00 -19.55 22.11
CA LEU A 6 47.67 -19.29 22.68
C LEU A 6 46.79 -18.46 21.76
N ARG A 7 47.35 -17.44 21.08
CA ARG A 7 46.62 -16.66 20.07
C ARG A 7 46.22 -17.51 18.87
N GLN A 8 47.08 -18.41 18.44
CA GLN A 8 46.81 -19.28 17.31
C GLN A 8 45.69 -20.28 17.62
N GLN A 9 45.72 -20.90 18.80
CA GLN A 9 44.65 -21.79 19.28
C GLN A 9 43.32 -21.04 19.48
N PHE A 10 43.36 -19.79 19.98
CA PHE A 10 42.15 -18.98 20.14
C PHE A 10 41.52 -18.59 18.79
N ASN A 11 42.34 -18.26 17.79
CA ASN A 11 41.86 -17.93 16.45
C ASN A 11 41.29 -19.15 15.72
N GLU A 12 41.93 -20.32 15.84
CA GLU A 12 41.41 -21.57 15.27
C GLU A 12 40.08 -21.98 15.93
N TYR A 13 39.97 -21.80 17.25
CA TYR A 13 38.74 -22.07 17.99
C TYR A 13 37.61 -21.08 17.63
N ALA A 14 37.94 -19.79 17.45
CA ALA A 14 36.98 -18.78 17.01
C ALA A 14 36.49 -19.04 15.57
N GLU A 15 37.38 -19.42 14.65
CA GLU A 15 36.99 -19.82 13.30
C GLU A 15 36.12 -21.08 13.30
N HIS A 16 36.46 -22.07 14.13
CA HIS A 16 35.68 -23.30 14.27
C HIS A 16 34.27 -23.02 14.81
N ILE A 17 34.13 -22.16 15.83
CA ILE A 17 32.83 -21.74 16.36
C ILE A 17 32.03 -20.93 15.33
N LEU A 18 32.67 -20.04 14.58
CA LEU A 18 32.02 -19.26 13.51
C LEU A 18 31.51 -20.17 12.38
N ARG A 19 32.26 -21.21 12.01
CA ARG A 19 31.84 -22.22 11.01
C ARG A 19 30.76 -23.16 11.53
N MET A 20 30.72 -23.43 12.84
CA MET A 20 29.69 -24.29 13.46
C MET A 20 28.34 -23.58 13.67
N TYR A 21 28.32 -22.26 13.89
CA TYR A 21 27.11 -21.54 14.29
C TYR A 21 26.43 -20.71 13.19
N TYR A 22 27.11 -20.43 12.08
CA TYR A 22 26.55 -19.58 11.03
C TYR A 22 26.66 -20.24 9.66
N ASP A 23 25.49 -20.53 9.09
CA ASP A 23 25.34 -21.00 7.73
C ASP A 23 26.06 -20.03 6.77
N SER A 24 27.10 -20.51 6.08
CA SER A 24 27.98 -19.69 5.23
C SER A 24 27.17 -18.87 4.22
N GLN A 25 26.02 -19.38 3.80
CA GLN A 25 25.12 -18.73 2.86
C GLN A 25 24.50 -17.44 3.44
N VAL A 26 24.20 -17.40 4.74
CA VAL A 26 23.61 -16.25 5.44
C VAL A 26 24.64 -15.13 5.59
N ILE A 27 25.88 -15.47 5.94
CA ILE A 27 26.97 -14.48 6.05
C ILE A 27 27.30 -13.91 4.67
N THR A 28 27.43 -14.74 3.64
CA THR A 28 27.69 -14.27 2.27
C THR A 28 26.56 -13.38 1.77
N SER A 29 25.30 -13.71 2.07
CA SER A 29 24.15 -12.86 1.75
C SER A 29 24.20 -11.52 2.50
N PHE A 30 24.57 -11.53 3.78
CA PHE A 30 24.68 -10.30 4.58
C PHE A 30 25.80 -9.39 4.11
N LEU A 31 26.97 -9.96 3.79
CA LEU A 31 28.11 -9.22 3.22
C LEU A 31 27.77 -8.64 1.85
N HIS A 32 27.09 -9.41 0.99
CA HIS A 32 26.61 -8.92 -0.31
C HIS A 32 25.63 -7.75 -0.16
N ASN A 33 24.72 -7.83 0.82
CA ASN A 33 23.78 -6.74 1.12
C ASN A 33 24.49 -5.47 1.62
N ILE A 34 25.52 -5.61 2.48
CA ILE A 34 26.34 -4.48 2.94
C ILE A 34 27.07 -3.83 1.77
N GLU A 35 27.64 -4.63 0.88
CA GLU A 35 28.39 -4.13 -0.28
C GLU A 35 27.48 -3.39 -1.26
N CYS A 36 26.28 -3.92 -1.52
CA CYS A 36 25.24 -3.25 -2.29
C CYS A 36 24.79 -1.92 -1.63
N LEU A 37 24.62 -1.88 -0.31
CA LEU A 37 24.30 -0.65 0.43
C LEU A 37 25.42 0.38 0.32
N LYS A 38 26.68 -0.05 0.40
CA LYS A 38 27.86 0.82 0.25
C LYS A 38 27.90 1.47 -1.13
N ILE A 39 27.70 0.68 -2.20
CA ILE A 39 27.68 1.19 -3.58
C ILE A 39 26.54 2.23 -3.75
N ARG A 40 25.33 1.91 -3.28
CA ARG A 40 24.17 2.82 -3.34
C ARG A 40 24.40 4.14 -2.59
N LEU A 41 25.03 4.08 -1.42
CA LEU A 41 25.35 5.28 -0.63
C LEU A 41 26.37 6.16 -1.36
N LEU A 42 27.38 5.56 -1.98
CA LEU A 42 28.38 6.29 -2.77
C LEU A 42 27.76 6.96 -3.99
N GLU A 43 26.90 6.25 -4.74
CA GLU A 43 26.13 6.83 -5.85
C GLU A 43 25.21 7.97 -5.39
N LYS A 44 24.58 7.83 -4.21
CA LYS A 44 23.73 8.87 -3.64
C LYS A 44 24.52 10.11 -3.25
N ILE A 45 25.66 9.94 -2.58
CA ILE A 45 26.56 11.04 -2.20
C ILE A 45 27.05 11.77 -3.46
N GLN A 46 27.43 11.02 -4.50
CA GLN A 46 27.85 11.60 -5.78
C GLN A 46 26.72 12.38 -6.45
N SER A 47 25.47 11.88 -6.39
CA SER A 47 24.30 12.58 -6.92
C SER A 47 23.89 13.83 -6.12
N LEU A 48 24.18 13.87 -4.81
CA LEU A 48 23.88 14.99 -3.92
C LEU A 48 24.93 16.10 -4.00
N ASN A 49 26.18 15.74 -4.29
CA ASN A 49 27.28 16.69 -4.48
C ASN A 49 27.25 17.39 -5.84
N ASP A 50 26.39 16.96 -6.76
CA ASP A 50 26.16 17.61 -8.04
C ASP A 50 25.25 18.84 -7.84
N VAL A 51 25.85 19.99 -7.51
CA VAL A 51 25.18 21.26 -7.14
C VAL A 51 24.24 21.81 -8.24
N THR A 52 24.21 21.20 -9.43
CA THR A 52 23.30 21.58 -10.52
C THR A 52 21.93 20.89 -10.50
N ILE A 53 21.73 19.84 -9.68
CA ILE A 53 20.49 19.05 -9.66
C ILE A 53 19.55 19.51 -8.54
N SER A 54 18.90 20.67 -8.74
CA SER A 54 17.81 21.08 -7.85
C SER A 54 16.55 20.26 -8.13
N PHE A 55 16.15 19.41 -7.18
CA PHE A 55 14.87 18.68 -7.07
C PHE A 55 14.38 17.85 -8.30
N PRO A 56 13.64 16.75 -8.08
CA PRO A 56 13.44 15.70 -9.09
C PRO A 56 12.61 16.11 -10.33
N ILE A 57 11.89 17.23 -10.27
CA ILE A 57 11.12 17.81 -11.39
C ILE A 57 12.06 18.15 -12.58
N LYS A 58 13.32 18.50 -12.32
CA LYS A 58 14.30 18.84 -13.36
C LYS A 58 14.78 17.66 -14.21
N ARG A 59 14.44 16.40 -13.90
CA ARG A 59 14.97 15.23 -14.63
C ARG A 59 14.23 14.96 -15.95
N PHE A 60 12.95 15.32 -16.04
CA PHE A 60 12.13 15.04 -17.23
C PHE A 60 11.93 16.23 -18.16
N VAL A 61 12.22 17.46 -17.71
CA VAL A 61 12.12 18.68 -18.51
C VAL A 61 13.48 19.38 -18.56
N LYS A 62 14.14 19.33 -19.73
CA LYS A 62 15.39 20.05 -19.97
C LYS A 62 15.11 21.30 -20.78
N LYS A 63 15.71 22.43 -20.40
CA LYS A 63 15.67 23.66 -21.20
C LYS A 63 16.91 23.71 -22.10
N LEU A 64 16.70 23.65 -23.41
CA LEU A 64 17.74 23.91 -24.40
C LEU A 64 17.78 25.41 -24.68
N GLN A 65 18.94 26.03 -24.46
CA GLN A 65 19.13 27.39 -24.91
C GLN A 65 19.13 27.43 -26.43
N THR A 66 18.32 28.33 -26.96
CA THR A 66 18.32 28.73 -28.37
C THR A 66 18.72 30.19 -28.40
N GLY A 67 19.15 30.74 -29.53
CA GLY A 67 19.41 32.18 -29.68
C GLY A 67 18.19 33.10 -29.37
N GLY A 68 17.03 32.51 -29.05
CA GLY A 68 15.83 33.16 -28.51
C GLY A 68 15.15 32.32 -27.42
N ARG A 69 13.81 32.26 -27.43
CA ARG A 69 13.00 31.57 -26.39
C ARG A 69 13.45 30.11 -26.18
N PRO A 70 13.85 29.71 -24.94
CA PRO A 70 14.36 28.37 -24.66
C PRO A 70 13.38 27.26 -25.09
N LYS A 71 13.91 26.20 -25.71
CA LYS A 71 13.13 25.03 -26.12
C LYS A 71 13.09 24.01 -24.99
N PHE A 72 11.89 23.61 -24.58
CA PHE A 72 11.71 22.52 -23.63
C PHE A 72 11.86 21.17 -24.32
N ILE A 73 12.75 20.33 -23.81
CA ILE A 73 12.92 18.92 -24.18
C ILE A 73 12.31 18.09 -23.06
N ILE A 74 11.22 17.39 -23.38
CA ILE A 74 10.48 16.54 -22.45
C ILE A 74 10.52 15.11 -22.97
N ASN A 75 10.65 14.11 -22.08
CA ASN A 75 10.55 12.72 -22.49
C ASN A 75 9.11 12.39 -22.92
N PHE A 76 8.87 12.31 -24.23
CA PHE A 76 7.54 12.04 -24.77
C PHE A 76 6.97 10.67 -24.34
N LYS A 77 7.83 9.68 -24.02
CA LYS A 77 7.39 8.38 -23.49
C LYS A 77 6.74 8.53 -22.11
N ALA A 78 7.22 9.45 -21.28
CA ALA A 78 6.62 9.75 -19.99
C ALA A 78 5.25 10.43 -20.13
N ILE A 79 5.11 11.35 -21.09
CA ILE A 79 3.81 11.96 -21.44
C ILE A 79 2.83 10.88 -21.92
N ARG A 80 3.29 9.98 -22.80
CA ARG A 80 2.48 8.86 -23.30
C ARG A 80 2.03 7.94 -22.17
N LEU A 81 2.92 7.54 -21.26
CA LEU A 81 2.59 6.70 -20.10
C LEU A 81 1.53 7.36 -19.20
N LEU A 82 1.70 8.64 -18.87
CA LEU A 82 0.71 9.36 -18.07
C LEU A 82 -0.64 9.43 -18.79
N ARG A 83 -0.63 9.60 -20.11
CA ARG A 83 -1.88 9.59 -20.88
C ARG A 83 -2.54 8.21 -20.91
N GLU A 84 -1.76 7.14 -21.06
CA GLU A 84 -2.22 5.74 -20.97
C GLU A 84 -2.83 5.44 -19.60
N GLN A 85 -2.33 6.07 -18.54
CA GLN A 85 -2.92 6.03 -17.19
C GLN A 85 -4.10 7.01 -16.98
N GLU A 86 -4.66 7.55 -18.06
CA GLU A 86 -5.82 8.44 -18.07
C GLU A 86 -5.65 9.77 -17.33
N PHE A 87 -4.42 10.27 -17.17
CA PHE A 87 -4.23 11.64 -16.71
C PHE A 87 -4.82 12.61 -17.74
N SER A 88 -5.50 13.66 -17.26
CA SER A 88 -5.95 14.74 -18.13
C SER A 88 -4.74 15.53 -18.65
N TRP A 89 -4.85 16.11 -19.83
CA TRP A 89 -3.79 16.96 -20.38
C TRP A 89 -3.42 18.10 -19.43
N ILE A 90 -4.41 18.71 -18.77
CA ILE A 90 -4.21 19.71 -17.71
C ILE A 90 -3.33 19.15 -16.59
N LYS A 91 -3.59 17.92 -16.13
CA LYS A 91 -2.80 17.32 -15.06
C LYS A 91 -1.39 16.96 -15.50
N ILE A 92 -1.22 16.60 -16.77
CA ILE A 92 0.09 16.36 -17.38
C ILE A 92 0.88 17.68 -17.45
N ASP A 93 0.24 18.78 -17.86
CA ASP A 93 0.84 20.12 -17.87
C ASP A 93 1.34 20.50 -16.47
N GLU A 94 0.52 20.26 -15.43
CA GLU A 94 0.88 20.48 -14.03
C GLU A 94 2.06 19.60 -13.57
N ILE A 95 2.05 18.30 -13.89
CA ILE A 95 3.12 17.36 -13.48
C ILE A 95 4.48 17.74 -14.05
N PHE A 96 4.52 18.23 -15.29
CA PHE A 96 5.75 18.66 -15.95
C PHE A 96 6.07 20.15 -15.75
N GLU A 97 5.20 20.91 -15.06
CA GLU A 97 5.33 22.36 -14.86
C GLU A 97 5.55 23.14 -16.17
N VAL A 98 4.82 22.77 -17.22
CA VAL A 98 4.88 23.43 -18.54
C VAL A 98 3.51 23.95 -18.96
N SER A 99 3.50 24.86 -19.93
CA SER A 99 2.24 25.37 -20.47
C SER A 99 1.53 24.32 -21.32
N ALA A 100 0.19 24.38 -21.33
CA ALA A 100 -0.67 23.55 -22.20
C ALA A 100 -0.26 23.61 -23.68
N SER A 101 0.20 24.77 -24.16
CA SER A 101 0.70 24.93 -25.53
C SER A 101 1.96 24.08 -25.80
N THR A 102 2.80 23.86 -24.79
CA THR A 102 4.00 23.02 -24.89
C THR A 102 3.64 21.55 -25.05
N ILE A 103 2.70 21.04 -24.25
CA ILE A 103 2.21 19.66 -24.37
C ILE A 103 1.42 19.47 -25.67
N LYS A 104 0.59 20.45 -26.08
CA LYS A 104 -0.11 20.43 -27.37
C LYS A 104 0.85 20.30 -28.55
N ARG A 105 1.95 21.07 -28.55
CA ARG A 105 3.01 20.98 -29.56
C ARG A 105 3.68 19.61 -29.56
N LEU A 106 4.08 19.09 -28.39
CA LEU A 106 4.69 17.76 -28.28
C LEU A 106 3.77 16.63 -28.75
N ARG A 107 2.47 16.74 -28.48
CA ARG A 107 1.46 15.79 -28.98
C ARG A 107 1.42 15.76 -30.51
N GLN A 108 1.49 16.93 -31.15
CA GLN A 108 1.51 17.05 -32.61
C GLN A 108 2.84 16.58 -33.21
N GLU A 109 3.98 17.01 -32.64
CA GLU A 109 5.32 16.64 -33.11
C GLU A 109 5.57 15.12 -33.03
N HIS A 110 5.01 14.45 -32.02
CA HIS A 110 5.22 13.01 -31.79
C HIS A 110 4.00 12.13 -32.10
N ASN A 111 2.94 12.67 -32.71
CA ASN A 111 1.70 11.96 -33.02
C ASN A 111 1.19 11.10 -31.85
N ILE A 112 1.13 11.68 -30.64
CA ILE A 112 0.69 10.95 -29.46
C ILE A 112 -0.82 10.70 -29.59
N GLU A 113 -1.17 9.46 -29.86
CA GLU A 113 -2.55 8.97 -29.87
C GLU A 113 -3.19 9.13 -28.50
N ASP A 114 -4.51 9.24 -28.46
CA ASP A 114 -5.26 9.29 -27.20
C ASP A 114 -5.72 7.86 -26.86
N PRO A 115 -5.01 7.14 -25.95
CA PRO A 115 -5.33 5.77 -25.57
C PRO A 115 -6.61 5.68 -24.72
N ILE A 116 -7.18 6.81 -24.30
CA ILE A 116 -8.44 6.81 -23.57
C ILE A 116 -9.53 6.31 -24.51
N GLN A 117 -9.85 5.01 -24.36
CA GLN A 117 -10.91 4.37 -25.10
C GLN A 117 -12.23 5.14 -24.90
N PRO A 118 -13.02 5.32 -25.98
CA PRO A 118 -14.36 5.85 -25.85
C PRO A 118 -15.18 4.97 -24.90
N TYR A 119 -16.31 5.50 -24.42
CA TYR A 119 -17.22 4.67 -23.63
C TYR A 119 -17.64 3.45 -24.45
N SER A 120 -17.59 2.28 -23.83
CA SER A 120 -17.95 1.02 -24.45
C SER A 120 -19.39 1.08 -24.97
N SER A 121 -19.61 0.66 -26.20
CA SER A 121 -20.92 0.50 -26.85
C SER A 121 -21.70 -0.72 -26.32
N LEU A 122 -21.45 -1.10 -25.07
CA LEU A 122 -22.13 -2.21 -24.40
C LEU A 122 -23.62 -1.84 -24.25
N LEU A 123 -24.54 -2.71 -24.68
CA LEU A 123 -25.97 -2.52 -24.47
C LEU A 123 -26.33 -2.62 -22.98
N ASP A 124 -27.42 -1.97 -22.59
CA ASP A 124 -27.86 -1.91 -21.19
C ASP A 124 -28.20 -3.31 -20.63
N ASP A 125 -28.75 -4.21 -21.43
CA ASP A 125 -29.05 -5.60 -21.01
C ASP A 125 -27.78 -6.39 -20.70
N ASN A 126 -26.75 -6.26 -21.54
CA ASN A 126 -25.45 -6.90 -21.33
C ASN A 126 -24.74 -6.30 -20.12
N LEU A 127 -24.86 -4.98 -19.91
CA LEU A 127 -24.35 -4.33 -18.71
C LEU A 127 -25.04 -4.85 -17.45
N ASP A 128 -26.36 -5.05 -17.49
CA ASP A 128 -27.13 -5.56 -16.37
C ASP A 128 -26.72 -7.02 -16.02
N VAL A 129 -26.38 -7.85 -17.01
CA VAL A 129 -25.81 -9.19 -16.79
C VAL A 129 -24.47 -9.11 -16.04
N VAL A 130 -23.55 -8.26 -16.50
CA VAL A 130 -22.23 -8.08 -15.87
C VAL A 130 -22.39 -7.53 -14.45
N VAL A 131 -23.23 -6.51 -14.24
CA VAL A 131 -23.48 -5.93 -12.93
C VAL A 131 -24.12 -6.94 -11.98
N ARG A 132 -25.03 -7.79 -12.46
CA ARG A 132 -25.63 -8.88 -11.67
C ARG A 132 -24.58 -9.89 -11.22
N ARG A 133 -23.69 -10.32 -12.11
CA ARG A 133 -22.54 -11.18 -11.77
C ARG A 133 -21.65 -10.53 -10.72
N LEU A 134 -21.23 -9.28 -10.94
CA LEU A 134 -20.36 -8.55 -10.01
C LEU A 134 -21.00 -8.36 -8.63
N LYS A 135 -22.33 -8.19 -8.56
CA LYS A 135 -23.08 -8.08 -7.31
C LYS A 135 -23.27 -9.42 -6.61
N GLN A 136 -23.35 -10.53 -7.34
CA GLN A 136 -23.35 -11.87 -6.75
C GLN A 136 -21.99 -12.18 -6.13
N GLU A 137 -20.91 -11.90 -6.86
CA GLU A 137 -19.53 -12.09 -6.38
C GLU A 137 -19.19 -11.14 -5.22
N ASN A 138 -19.67 -9.90 -5.27
CA ASN A 138 -19.39 -8.89 -4.25
C ASN A 138 -20.67 -8.13 -3.83
N PRO A 139 -21.49 -8.72 -2.94
CA PRO A 139 -22.81 -8.22 -2.54
C PRO A 139 -22.79 -6.79 -1.96
N PHE A 140 -21.70 -6.43 -1.29
CA PHE A 140 -21.56 -5.16 -0.57
C PHE A 140 -20.79 -4.10 -1.35
N SER A 141 -20.30 -4.42 -2.55
CA SER A 141 -19.53 -3.47 -3.36
C SER A 141 -20.32 -2.21 -3.68
N GLY A 142 -19.70 -1.09 -3.34
CA GLY A 142 -20.14 0.25 -3.68
C GLY A 142 -19.87 0.57 -5.15
N ILE A 143 -20.51 1.62 -5.65
CA ILE A 143 -20.42 1.99 -7.07
C ILE A 143 -18.99 2.24 -7.55
N ARG A 144 -18.13 2.79 -6.69
CA ARG A 144 -16.72 3.06 -7.05
C ARG A 144 -15.89 1.79 -7.20
N ILE A 145 -16.19 0.75 -6.43
CA ILE A 145 -15.55 -0.56 -6.56
C ILE A 145 -16.00 -1.20 -7.87
N LEU A 146 -17.32 -1.21 -8.13
CA LEU A 146 -17.88 -1.73 -9.39
C LEU A 146 -17.33 -1.01 -10.62
N MET A 147 -17.18 0.32 -10.58
CA MET A 147 -16.50 1.09 -11.64
C MET A 147 -15.05 0.63 -11.84
N GLY A 148 -14.32 0.39 -10.76
CA GLY A 148 -12.94 -0.11 -10.81
C GLY A 148 -12.86 -1.51 -11.42
N THR A 149 -13.78 -2.41 -11.05
CA THR A 149 -13.84 -3.78 -11.57
C THR A 149 -14.22 -3.82 -13.06
N LEU A 150 -15.22 -3.04 -13.47
CA LEU A 150 -15.55 -2.91 -14.90
C LEU A 150 -14.36 -2.37 -15.70
N LYS A 151 -13.65 -1.38 -15.15
CA LYS A 151 -12.42 -0.85 -15.76
C LYS A 151 -11.26 -1.86 -15.76
N SER A 152 -11.23 -2.81 -14.83
CA SER A 152 -10.24 -3.91 -14.88
C SER A 152 -10.56 -4.94 -15.96
N GLU A 153 -11.82 -5.04 -16.37
CA GLU A 153 -12.31 -5.89 -17.45
C GLU A 153 -12.45 -5.11 -18.78
N ASP A 154 -11.76 -3.97 -18.92
CA ASP A 154 -11.78 -3.08 -20.09
C ASP A 154 -13.17 -2.54 -20.50
N VAL A 155 -14.14 -2.57 -19.60
CA VAL A 155 -15.47 -1.98 -19.79
C VAL A 155 -15.51 -0.57 -19.21
N ARG A 156 -15.58 0.43 -20.09
CA ARG A 156 -15.66 1.86 -19.72
C ARG A 156 -17.07 2.39 -19.92
N ILE A 157 -17.75 2.72 -18.84
CA ILE A 157 -19.09 3.31 -18.88
C ILE A 157 -19.18 4.57 -18.03
N THR A 158 -20.22 5.37 -18.25
CA THR A 158 -20.48 6.53 -17.38
C THR A 158 -21.00 6.07 -16.03
N ARG A 159 -20.72 6.87 -14.99
CA ARG A 159 -21.25 6.64 -13.65
C ARG A 159 -22.78 6.55 -13.64
N GLN A 160 -23.44 7.35 -14.46
CA GLN A 160 -24.90 7.37 -14.58
C GLN A 160 -25.43 6.06 -15.20
N ARG A 161 -24.79 5.53 -16.24
CA ARG A 161 -25.16 4.22 -16.82
C ARG A 161 -25.01 3.09 -15.80
N LEU A 162 -23.92 3.09 -15.02
CA LEU A 162 -23.75 2.11 -13.95
C LEU A 162 -24.82 2.26 -12.85
N GLN A 163 -25.17 3.48 -12.47
CA GLN A 163 -26.25 3.72 -11.49
C GLN A 163 -27.59 3.19 -11.99
N ASN A 164 -27.92 3.46 -13.26
CA ASN A 164 -29.15 2.99 -13.88
C ASN A 164 -29.18 1.46 -13.94
N SER A 165 -28.08 0.83 -14.32
CA SER A 165 -27.94 -0.63 -14.29
C SER A 165 -28.11 -1.21 -12.89
N ILE A 166 -27.45 -0.64 -11.88
CA ILE A 166 -27.62 -1.07 -10.48
C ILE A 166 -29.08 -0.90 -10.02
N ARG A 167 -29.77 0.15 -10.44
CA ARG A 167 -31.20 0.36 -10.11
C ARG A 167 -32.09 -0.71 -10.74
N ARG A 168 -31.83 -1.12 -11.99
CA ARG A 168 -32.57 -2.18 -12.68
C ARG A 168 -32.29 -3.56 -12.11
N VAL A 169 -31.02 -3.84 -11.80
CA VAL A 169 -30.57 -5.16 -11.31
C VAL A 169 -30.87 -5.37 -9.83
N ASP A 170 -30.86 -4.31 -9.02
CA ASP A 170 -30.86 -4.39 -7.55
C ASP A 170 -31.74 -3.29 -6.90
N ALA A 171 -32.99 -3.18 -7.36
CA ALA A 171 -33.97 -2.21 -6.85
C ALA A 171 -34.21 -2.38 -5.34
N PHE A 172 -34.31 -3.62 -4.87
CA PHE A 172 -34.58 -3.95 -3.47
C PHE A 172 -33.45 -3.57 -2.52
N ARG A 173 -32.16 -3.69 -2.90
CA ARG A 173 -31.07 -3.33 -1.97
C ARG A 173 -30.77 -1.84 -1.92
N ASN A 174 -31.17 -1.06 -2.93
CA ASN A 174 -31.12 0.40 -2.83
C ASN A 174 -32.08 0.92 -1.74
N ILE A 175 -33.29 0.33 -1.70
CA ILE A 175 -34.29 0.60 -0.65
C ILE A 175 -33.78 0.07 0.71
N SER A 176 -33.25 -1.16 0.76
CA SER A 176 -32.77 -1.72 2.03
C SER A 176 -31.53 -1.03 2.60
N ARG A 177 -30.69 -0.37 1.79
CA ARG A 177 -29.60 0.51 2.28
C ARG A 177 -30.10 1.83 2.85
N ALA A 178 -31.18 2.40 2.28
CA ALA A 178 -31.83 3.57 2.84
C ALA A 178 -32.53 3.24 4.19
N ILE A 179 -33.04 2.01 4.33
CA ILE A 179 -33.68 1.52 5.55
C ILE A 179 -32.65 1.04 6.59
N ARG A 180 -31.56 0.40 6.17
CA ARG A 180 -30.43 -0.01 7.04
C ARG A 180 -29.45 1.14 7.21
N THR A 181 -29.91 2.22 7.83
CA THR A 181 -28.98 3.10 8.56
C THR A 181 -28.17 2.20 9.49
N ILE A 182 -26.85 2.18 9.33
CA ILE A 182 -25.96 1.38 10.19
C ILE A 182 -26.23 1.85 11.62
N THR A 183 -26.95 1.04 12.39
CA THR A 183 -27.03 1.23 13.83
C THR A 183 -25.62 0.97 14.33
N ARG A 184 -24.90 2.06 14.68
CA ARG A 184 -23.58 1.94 15.29
C ARG A 184 -23.77 1.09 16.54
N ARG A 185 -23.27 -0.15 16.50
CA ARG A 185 -23.25 -1.01 17.69
C ARG A 185 -22.43 -0.26 18.73
N VAL A 186 -22.96 -0.13 19.94
CA VAL A 186 -22.19 0.40 21.06
C VAL A 186 -21.11 -0.63 21.34
N TYR A 187 -19.90 -0.32 20.88
CA TYR A 187 -18.76 -1.20 21.00
C TYR A 187 -18.28 -1.14 22.45
N LYS A 188 -18.56 -2.19 23.23
CA LYS A 188 -18.11 -2.34 24.62
C LYS A 188 -17.08 -3.45 24.70
N VAL A 189 -15.98 -3.16 25.38
CA VAL A 189 -14.90 -4.09 25.75
C VAL A 189 -14.73 -3.97 27.25
N ALA A 190 -14.32 -5.05 27.93
CA ALA A 190 -14.32 -5.14 29.39
C ALA A 190 -13.40 -4.11 30.10
N GLY A 191 -12.36 -3.64 29.41
CA GLY A 191 -11.39 -2.67 29.93
C GLY A 191 -10.16 -2.58 29.01
N PRO A 192 -9.17 -1.73 29.33
CA PRO A 192 -7.90 -1.70 28.62
C PRO A 192 -7.25 -3.08 28.59
N ASN A 193 -6.56 -3.42 27.50
CA ASN A 193 -5.92 -4.72 27.26
C ASN A 193 -6.86 -5.92 27.20
N ALA A 194 -8.17 -5.77 27.34
CA ALA A 194 -9.07 -6.92 27.21
C ALA A 194 -9.19 -7.42 25.75
N LEU A 195 -8.94 -6.54 24.76
CA LEU A 195 -8.94 -6.90 23.34
C LEU A 195 -8.14 -5.88 22.52
N TRP A 196 -7.09 -6.32 21.83
CA TRP A 196 -6.42 -5.53 20.80
C TRP A 196 -6.90 -5.90 19.40
N HIS A 197 -7.12 -4.91 18.54
CA HIS A 197 -7.35 -5.10 17.11
C HIS A 197 -6.02 -4.92 16.39
N ILE A 198 -5.65 -5.91 15.59
CA ILE A 198 -4.49 -5.83 14.71
C ILE A 198 -4.99 -5.77 13.28
N ASP A 199 -4.53 -4.76 12.55
CA ASP A 199 -4.88 -4.58 11.16
C ASP A 199 -3.65 -4.16 10.33
N GLY A 200 -3.65 -4.59 9.07
CA GLY A 200 -2.64 -4.28 8.08
C GLY A 200 -3.23 -3.41 6.98
N ASN A 201 -2.78 -2.17 6.86
CA ASN A 201 -3.16 -1.33 5.73
C ASN A 201 -2.25 -1.61 4.53
N HIS A 202 -2.82 -2.36 3.57
CA HIS A 202 -2.13 -2.81 2.36
C HIS A 202 -2.36 -1.89 1.16
N LYS A 203 -3.01 -0.73 1.34
CA LYS A 203 -3.35 0.19 0.23
C LYS A 203 -2.11 0.69 -0.51
N LEU A 204 -0.95 0.68 0.15
CA LEU A 204 0.33 1.12 -0.40
C LEU A 204 1.30 -0.04 -0.69
N ILE A 205 0.83 -1.29 -0.72
CA ILE A 205 1.69 -2.48 -0.88
C ILE A 205 2.45 -2.48 -2.22
N ARG A 206 1.89 -1.87 -3.28
CA ARG A 206 2.56 -1.70 -4.58
C ARG A 206 3.89 -0.96 -4.48
N TRP A 207 4.01 -0.07 -3.50
CA TRP A 207 5.21 0.73 -3.22
C TRP A 207 6.09 0.12 -2.13
N LYS A 208 5.81 -1.12 -1.73
CA LYS A 208 6.45 -1.80 -0.59
C LYS A 208 6.19 -1.09 0.74
N PHE A 209 5.07 -0.39 0.90
CA PHE A 209 4.65 0.14 2.19
C PHE A 209 3.45 -0.62 2.71
N VAL A 210 3.67 -1.37 3.78
CA VAL A 210 2.62 -2.05 4.54
C VAL A 210 2.61 -1.44 5.93
N ILE A 211 1.48 -0.83 6.31
CA ILE A 211 1.34 -0.23 7.64
C ILE A 211 0.67 -1.26 8.55
N HIS A 212 1.38 -1.68 9.58
CA HIS A 212 0.91 -2.60 10.61
C HIS A 212 0.54 -1.81 11.85
N ALA A 213 -0.68 -1.98 12.36
CA ALA A 213 -1.13 -1.26 13.54
C ALA A 213 -1.88 -2.19 14.51
N GLY A 214 -1.64 -1.98 15.81
CA GLY A 214 -2.39 -2.58 16.90
C GLY A 214 -3.09 -1.51 17.71
N ILE A 215 -4.39 -1.65 17.97
CA ILE A 215 -5.19 -0.68 18.72
C ILE A 215 -5.93 -1.38 19.86
N ASP A 216 -5.84 -0.83 21.07
CA ASP A 216 -6.66 -1.29 22.19
C ASP A 216 -8.14 -0.97 21.98
N GLY A 217 -8.99 -1.98 22.12
CA GLY A 217 -10.42 -1.87 21.83
C GLY A 217 -11.20 -1.01 22.82
N TYR A 218 -10.72 -0.87 24.06
CA TYR A 218 -11.38 -0.06 25.08
C TYR A 218 -10.95 1.40 25.02
N SER A 219 -9.66 1.65 25.20
CA SER A 219 -9.06 2.99 25.27
C SER A 219 -8.83 3.65 23.91
N ARG A 220 -8.82 2.88 22.81
CA ARG A 220 -8.41 3.33 21.47
C ARG A 220 -6.94 3.74 21.37
N MET A 221 -6.14 3.43 22.38
CA MET A 221 -4.70 3.64 22.36
C MET A 221 -4.04 2.82 21.25
N ILE A 222 -3.16 3.45 20.49
CA ILE A 222 -2.35 2.79 19.47
C ILE A 222 -1.19 2.10 20.20
N THR A 223 -1.28 0.79 20.33
CA THR A 223 -0.28 -0.05 21.01
C THR A 223 0.99 -0.23 20.18
N TYR A 224 0.87 -0.14 18.85
CA TYR A 224 1.97 0.04 17.92
C TYR A 224 1.44 0.51 16.56
N ILE A 225 2.27 1.26 15.82
CA ILE A 225 2.05 1.57 14.39
C ILE A 225 3.40 1.63 13.68
N HIS A 226 3.58 0.78 12.67
CA HIS A 226 4.84 0.69 11.93
C HIS A 226 4.59 0.54 10.44
N CYS A 227 5.43 1.18 9.63
CA CYS A 227 5.46 1.00 8.19
C CYS A 227 6.64 0.08 7.82
N SER A 228 6.37 -0.98 7.06
CA SER A 228 7.34 -2.01 6.72
C SER A 228 7.40 -2.27 5.22
N GLY A 229 8.57 -2.72 4.79
CA GLY A 229 8.85 -3.15 3.42
C GLY A 229 8.16 -4.44 2.99
N ASN A 230 7.60 -5.22 3.92
CA ASN A 230 7.09 -6.58 3.70
C ASN A 230 5.81 -6.84 4.53
N ASN A 231 5.14 -7.96 4.24
CA ASN A 231 3.93 -8.39 4.95
C ASN A 231 4.14 -9.70 5.75
N LYS A 232 5.36 -9.93 6.25
CA LYS A 232 5.68 -11.17 6.97
C LYS A 232 5.02 -11.20 8.34
N SER A 233 4.45 -12.35 8.72
CA SER A 233 3.91 -12.61 10.06
C SER A 233 4.94 -12.32 11.15
N GLN A 234 6.22 -12.67 10.90
CA GLN A 234 7.34 -12.40 11.81
C GLN A 234 7.53 -10.91 12.10
N THR A 235 7.35 -10.05 11.10
CA THR A 235 7.46 -8.59 11.26
C THR A 235 6.32 -8.06 12.11
N VAL A 236 5.08 -8.52 11.88
CA VAL A 236 3.92 -8.19 12.73
C VAL A 236 4.13 -8.67 14.16
N PHE A 237 4.63 -9.89 14.34
CA PHE A 237 4.92 -10.46 15.65
C PHE A 237 5.95 -9.64 16.43
N GLN A 238 7.00 -9.14 15.77
CA GLN A 238 7.99 -8.27 16.41
C GLN A 238 7.38 -6.96 16.92
N TYR A 239 6.49 -6.34 16.14
CA TYR A 239 5.79 -5.11 16.57
C TYR A 239 4.81 -5.39 17.70
N PHE A 240 4.05 -6.47 17.60
CA PHE A 240 3.17 -6.92 18.67
C PHE A 240 3.94 -7.14 19.97
N ARG A 241 5.06 -7.86 19.92
CA ARG A 241 5.90 -8.15 21.10
C ARG A 241 6.42 -6.87 21.75
N LYS A 242 6.88 -5.91 20.94
CA LYS A 242 7.29 -4.57 21.44
C LYS A 242 6.12 -3.85 22.12
N GLY A 243 4.96 -3.82 21.49
CA GLY A 243 3.74 -3.25 22.08
C GLY A 243 3.38 -3.92 23.41
N THR A 244 3.51 -5.24 23.52
CA THR A 244 3.22 -5.94 24.79
C THR A 244 4.21 -5.64 25.91
N TYR A 245 5.46 -5.30 25.58
CA TYR A 245 6.42 -4.87 26.60
C TYR A 245 6.07 -3.48 27.15
N GLU A 246 5.56 -2.59 26.30
CA GLU A 246 5.24 -1.21 26.68
C GLU A 246 3.86 -1.08 27.33
N PHE A 247 2.85 -1.73 26.75
CA PHE A 247 1.44 -1.57 27.14
C PHE A 247 0.86 -2.79 27.88
N GLY A 248 1.67 -3.83 28.09
CA GLY A 248 1.23 -5.09 28.69
C GLY A 248 0.61 -6.06 27.67
N ILE A 249 0.40 -7.30 28.10
CA ILE A 249 -0.12 -8.36 27.24
C ILE A 249 -1.65 -8.26 27.18
N PRO A 250 -2.27 -8.17 25.98
CA PRO A 250 -3.71 -8.19 25.87
C PRO A 250 -4.28 -9.58 26.17
N SER A 251 -5.48 -9.64 26.74
CA SER A 251 -6.19 -10.89 26.96
C SER A 251 -6.58 -11.58 25.64
N ARG A 252 -6.88 -10.79 24.59
CA ARG A 252 -7.31 -11.28 23.27
C ARG A 252 -6.82 -10.37 22.15
N ILE A 253 -6.71 -10.97 20.96
CA ILE A 253 -6.37 -10.29 19.71
C ILE A 253 -7.47 -10.58 18.69
N ARG A 254 -7.86 -9.56 17.91
CA ARG A 254 -8.70 -9.70 16.73
C ARG A 254 -7.94 -9.23 15.50
N ALA A 255 -7.97 -10.02 14.43
CA ALA A 255 -7.44 -9.66 13.12
C ALA A 255 -8.41 -10.13 12.03
N ASP A 256 -8.57 -9.33 10.97
CA ASP A 256 -9.45 -9.65 9.86
C ASP A 256 -8.70 -10.47 8.78
N LYS A 257 -9.42 -11.38 8.12
CA LYS A 257 -8.91 -12.19 7.01
C LYS A 257 -9.58 -11.76 5.72
N GLU A 258 -8.90 -10.93 4.94
CA GLU A 258 -9.42 -10.49 3.63
C GLU A 258 -8.89 -11.35 2.47
N GLU A 259 -9.70 -11.46 1.41
CA GLU A 259 -9.36 -12.10 0.14
C GLU A 259 -8.68 -11.07 -0.77
N ILE A 260 -7.34 -11.06 -0.73
CA ILE A 260 -6.52 -9.89 -1.08
C ILE A 260 -6.33 -9.67 -2.60
N GLU A 261 -6.31 -10.71 -3.42
CA GLU A 261 -5.84 -10.59 -4.82
C GLU A 261 -6.78 -9.84 -5.75
N LYS A 262 -8.08 -10.17 -5.74
CA LYS A 262 -9.09 -9.46 -6.55
C LYS A 262 -9.33 -8.03 -6.06
N TRP A 263 -9.17 -7.82 -4.75
CA TRP A 263 -9.27 -6.50 -4.14
C TRP A 263 -8.10 -5.59 -4.54
N LYS A 264 -6.85 -6.08 -4.53
CA LYS A 264 -5.66 -5.32 -4.94
C LYS A 264 -5.80 -4.71 -6.33
N LEU A 265 -6.19 -5.51 -7.32
CA LEU A 265 -6.35 -5.06 -8.71
C LEU A 265 -7.44 -3.98 -8.82
N THR A 266 -8.56 -4.19 -8.14
CA THR A 266 -9.68 -3.23 -8.13
C THR A 266 -9.31 -1.94 -7.40
N TRP A 267 -8.60 -2.04 -6.27
CA TRP A 267 -8.17 -0.90 -5.46
C TRP A 267 -7.12 -0.05 -6.18
N ASN A 268 -6.17 -0.67 -6.89
CA ASN A 268 -5.15 0.05 -7.65
C ASN A 268 -5.74 1.01 -8.69
N LYS A 269 -6.86 0.63 -9.32
CA LYS A 269 -7.61 1.44 -10.28
C LYS A 269 -8.70 2.33 -9.64
N HIS A 270 -8.91 2.23 -8.33
CA HIS A 270 -9.94 2.97 -7.60
C HIS A 270 -9.52 4.42 -7.33
N LYS A 271 -10.25 5.38 -7.89
CA LYS A 271 -10.03 6.81 -7.60
C LYS A 271 -10.30 7.12 -6.14
N ILE A 272 -9.44 7.88 -5.47
CA ILE A 272 -9.57 8.29 -4.05
C ILE A 272 -9.99 9.77 -3.99
N THR A 273 -11.07 10.07 -3.27
CA THR A 273 -11.66 11.42 -3.24
C THR A 273 -10.77 12.45 -2.53
N THR A 274 -10.07 12.04 -1.48
CA THR A 274 -9.15 12.91 -0.73
C THR A 274 -7.89 13.25 -1.52
N GLU A 275 -7.59 12.48 -2.57
CA GLU A 275 -6.37 12.60 -3.39
C GLU A 275 -6.69 13.14 -4.79
N GLY A 276 -7.61 14.11 -4.89
CA GLY A 276 -7.98 14.73 -6.16
C GLY A 276 -8.63 13.79 -7.18
N ASN A 277 -9.25 12.70 -6.72
CA ASN A 277 -9.80 11.63 -7.56
C ASN A 277 -8.76 10.90 -8.42
N LEU A 278 -7.50 10.87 -7.97
CA LEU A 278 -6.48 10.00 -8.55
C LEU A 278 -6.58 8.60 -7.92
N SER A 279 -6.31 7.58 -8.72
CA SER A 279 -6.16 6.20 -8.23
C SER A 279 -4.78 5.99 -7.62
N PRO A 280 -4.59 4.98 -6.73
CA PRO A 280 -3.28 4.59 -6.23
C PRO A 280 -2.22 4.47 -7.34
N GLU A 281 -2.56 3.81 -8.45
CA GLU A 281 -1.66 3.70 -9.61
C GLU A 281 -1.26 5.05 -10.22
N GLN A 282 -2.21 5.97 -10.34
CA GLN A 282 -1.95 7.32 -10.83
C GLN A 282 -1.07 8.10 -9.85
N LEU A 283 -1.41 8.07 -8.56
CA LEU A 283 -0.60 8.73 -7.51
C LEU A 283 0.83 8.23 -7.52
N TYR A 284 1.05 6.94 -7.76
CA TYR A 284 2.40 6.39 -7.89
C TYR A 284 3.15 7.05 -9.03
N THR A 285 2.56 6.99 -10.22
CA THR A 285 3.24 7.38 -11.44
C THR A 285 3.47 8.88 -11.47
N ALA A 286 2.49 9.67 -11.02
CA ALA A 286 2.67 11.10 -10.79
C ALA A 286 3.81 11.36 -9.79
N GLY A 287 3.80 10.69 -8.63
CA GLY A 287 4.86 10.81 -7.63
C GLY A 287 6.25 10.45 -8.16
N MET A 288 6.36 9.43 -9.00
CA MET A 288 7.62 9.03 -9.65
C MET A 288 8.12 10.07 -10.65
N MET A 289 7.20 10.74 -11.36
CA MET A 289 7.54 11.82 -12.29
C MET A 289 7.92 13.11 -11.57
N THR A 290 7.25 13.45 -10.48
CA THR A 290 7.49 14.68 -9.70
C THR A 290 8.65 14.55 -8.71
N CYS A 291 8.79 13.37 -8.08
CA CYS A 291 9.74 13.13 -6.99
C CYS A 291 10.90 12.20 -7.38
N GLY A 292 10.95 11.74 -8.64
CA GLY A 292 11.97 10.86 -9.19
C GLY A 292 11.77 9.39 -8.77
N ASN A 293 12.58 8.49 -9.33
CA ASN A 293 12.55 7.07 -8.97
C ASN A 293 12.92 6.89 -7.50
N ARG A 294 11.92 6.68 -6.63
CA ARG A 294 12.12 6.37 -5.21
C ARG A 294 11.47 5.01 -4.92
N GLY A 295 12.23 4.07 -4.33
CA GLY A 295 11.71 2.77 -3.89
C GLY A 295 11.62 1.65 -4.95
N ILE A 296 11.95 1.91 -6.22
CA ILE A 296 12.06 0.88 -7.29
C ILE A 296 13.47 0.29 -7.41
N GLU A 297 14.48 0.91 -6.79
CA GLU A 297 15.91 0.58 -6.96
C GLU A 297 16.35 -0.78 -6.36
N ASP A 298 15.41 -1.66 -6.03
CA ASP A 298 15.71 -2.96 -5.42
C ASP A 298 15.28 -4.11 -6.34
N PRO A 299 16.17 -4.58 -7.23
CA PRO A 299 15.88 -5.63 -8.22
C PRO A 299 15.65 -7.01 -7.60
N ASN A 300 15.94 -7.18 -6.31
CA ASN A 300 15.73 -8.42 -5.56
C ASN A 300 14.36 -8.43 -4.87
N ILE A 301 13.27 -8.27 -5.62
CA ILE A 301 11.91 -8.44 -5.08
C ILE A 301 11.65 -9.93 -4.94
N ASN A 302 11.79 -10.46 -3.72
CA ASN A 302 11.31 -11.80 -3.42
C ASN A 302 9.78 -11.75 -3.24
N LEU A 303 9.07 -12.19 -4.28
CA LEU A 303 7.60 -12.24 -4.31
C LEU A 303 7.01 -13.08 -3.16
N ASN A 304 7.78 -14.02 -2.58
CA ASN A 304 7.36 -14.83 -1.44
C ASN A 304 7.33 -14.03 -0.11
N GLU A 305 7.90 -12.82 -0.05
CA GLU A 305 7.75 -11.92 1.12
C GLU A 305 6.40 -11.18 1.15
N TYR A 306 5.62 -11.31 0.08
CA TYR A 306 4.37 -10.57 -0.13
C TYR A 306 3.24 -11.56 -0.43
N GLY A 307 2.42 -11.86 0.58
CA GLY A 307 1.31 -12.80 0.41
C GLY A 307 0.78 -13.33 1.74
N ILE A 308 -0.05 -14.36 1.66
CA ILE A 308 -0.49 -15.13 2.82
C ILE A 308 0.71 -15.97 3.28
N ASP A 309 1.11 -15.84 4.55
CA ASP A 309 2.10 -16.73 5.14
C ASP A 309 1.47 -18.12 5.34
N PHE A 310 1.67 -19.02 4.37
CA PHE A 310 1.14 -20.39 4.41
C PHE A 310 1.75 -21.24 5.54
N ASN A 311 2.90 -20.83 6.07
CA ASN A 311 3.57 -21.47 7.20
C ASN A 311 3.24 -20.78 8.54
N GLY A 312 2.45 -19.71 8.51
CA GLY A 312 2.00 -18.99 9.69
C GLY A 312 0.95 -19.81 10.47
N PRO A 313 0.82 -19.57 11.78
CA PRO A 313 -0.18 -20.28 12.59
C PRO A 313 -1.58 -20.05 12.03
N ILE A 314 -2.26 -21.14 11.66
CA ILE A 314 -3.62 -21.10 11.15
C ILE A 314 -4.56 -20.76 12.33
N PRO A 315 -5.38 -19.71 12.24
CA PRO A 315 -6.37 -19.42 13.29
C PRO A 315 -7.31 -20.61 13.45
N THR A 316 -7.45 -21.12 14.67
CA THR A 316 -8.49 -22.12 14.97
C THR A 316 -9.84 -21.51 14.66
N LYS A 317 -10.62 -22.18 13.80
CA LYS A 317 -11.99 -21.76 13.44
C LYS A 317 -12.92 -21.96 14.64
N ASN A 318 -12.85 -21.10 15.65
CA ASN A 318 -13.96 -20.97 16.58
C ASN A 318 -14.99 -20.05 15.93
N SER A 319 -15.97 -20.67 15.30
CA SER A 319 -17.16 -20.06 14.74
C SER A 319 -18.12 -19.63 15.84
N ASP A 320 -17.67 -18.86 16.82
CA ASP A 320 -18.52 -18.43 17.92
C ASP A 320 -18.88 -16.96 17.74
N ASN A 321 -20.00 -16.75 17.05
CA ASN A 321 -20.74 -15.48 17.02
C ASN A 321 -21.30 -15.09 18.41
N ILE A 322 -20.97 -15.83 19.46
CA ILE A 322 -21.27 -15.52 20.85
C ILE A 322 -19.94 -15.50 21.61
N VAL A 323 -19.42 -14.31 21.84
CA VAL A 323 -18.26 -14.10 22.71
C VAL A 323 -18.75 -14.13 24.15
N ILE A 324 -18.67 -15.29 24.82
CA ILE A 324 -18.76 -15.33 26.28
C ILE A 324 -17.45 -14.78 26.82
N VAL A 325 -17.55 -13.70 27.59
CA VAL A 325 -16.41 -12.97 28.15
C VAL A 325 -16.24 -13.43 29.59
N ASP A 326 -15.11 -14.08 29.89
CA ASP A 326 -14.69 -14.26 31.28
C ASP A 326 -14.39 -12.88 31.90
N GLU A 327 -14.80 -12.70 33.15
CA GLU A 327 -14.55 -11.46 33.87
C GLU A 327 -13.03 -11.20 33.99
N PRO A 328 -12.57 -9.96 33.73
CA PRO A 328 -11.16 -9.63 33.79
C PRO A 328 -10.64 -9.81 35.21
N ARG A 329 -9.53 -10.54 35.35
CA ARG A 329 -8.86 -10.75 36.65
C ARG A 329 -8.09 -9.52 37.16
N ASN A 330 -7.92 -8.51 36.31
CA ASN A 330 -7.29 -7.23 36.63
C ASN A 330 -8.31 -6.09 36.42
N ILE A 331 -9.15 -5.87 37.42
CA ILE A 331 -10.09 -4.74 37.44
C ILE A 331 -9.32 -3.51 37.92
N LEU A 332 -9.30 -2.46 37.09
CA LEU A 332 -8.76 -1.15 37.48
C LEU A 332 -9.51 -0.62 38.70
N THR A 333 -8.80 -0.02 39.65
CA THR A 333 -9.45 0.61 40.81
C THR A 333 -10.25 1.84 40.36
N GLN A 334 -11.26 2.24 41.15
CA GLN A 334 -12.08 3.43 40.85
C GLN A 334 -11.24 4.69 40.59
N GLN A 335 -10.11 4.86 41.29
CA GLN A 335 -9.19 5.97 41.07
C GLN A 335 -8.52 5.93 39.69
N GLN A 336 -8.11 4.75 39.22
CA GLN A 336 -7.51 4.59 37.88
C GLN A 336 -8.53 4.85 36.76
N MET A 337 -9.79 4.50 37.00
CA MET A 337 -10.88 4.76 36.07
C MET A 337 -11.19 6.26 35.91
N ILE A 338 -11.13 7.03 37.00
CA ILE A 338 -11.34 8.49 36.98
C ILE A 338 -10.22 9.18 36.19
N LEU A 339 -8.97 8.73 36.35
CA LEU A 339 -7.79 9.25 35.63
C LEU A 339 -7.83 9.03 34.11
N LEU A 340 -8.57 8.04 33.62
CA LEU A 340 -8.72 7.75 32.19
C LEU A 340 -9.92 8.49 31.55
N GLN A 341 -10.74 9.17 32.35
CA GLN A 341 -11.91 9.93 31.91
C GLN A 341 -11.69 11.45 31.88
N SER A 342 -10.57 11.93 32.43
CA SER A 342 -10.05 13.29 32.22
C SER A 342 -9.22 13.35 30.94
#